data_AF-A0A4P9UQU2-F1
#
_entry.id   AF-A0A4P9UQU2-F1
#
_cell.length_a   1.000
_cell.length_b   1.000
_cell.length_c   1.000
_cell.angle_alpha   90.00
_cell.angle_beta   90.00
_cell.angle_gamma   90.00
#
_symmetry.space_group_name_H-M   'P 1'
#
loop_
_entity.id
_entity.type
_entity.pdbx_description
1 polymer ?
#
loop_
_entity_poly.entity_id
_entity_poly.type
_entity_poly.pdbx_seq_one_letter_code
_entity_poly.pdbx_strand_id
1 'polypeptide(L)'
;MTLGVVLAIPDAKKIIDSNYQSYYARFLKEPCFSEIKDQMLSGLNRGVFDLQLHGMEHYWPGNLVDAYSSENVRDWLSSSEFPESEGLPSALQSRWIDVTRLPSKPISTTQIKQAVDKEVKEFLETFGIPPKVVVPPTFIWDTQVEKEWLHNGLKYLVTPGIKFNARDERGKPVASGKRLFNGQKSETELIYIVRNDYFEPCLGHTSEQAIQALGLKSQLAQPTLLEIHRNNFTQSPEQSENALQQLESCIRLAIEKYPNIKFLSTFELAEIYTGPSRKSNVDDRICTRFIMFLERIWADSSIKKWLIISGLALPVCGLRLFRKII
;
A
#
# COMPACT_ATOMS: atom_id res chain seq x y z
N MET A 1 -2.33 13.26 2.76
CA MET A 1 -1.42 12.13 2.49
C MET A 1 -1.75 10.99 3.43
N THR A 2 -1.25 9.79 3.17
CA THR A 2 -1.56 8.64 4.01
C THR A 2 -0.26 7.91 4.37
N LEU A 3 -0.10 7.56 5.64
CA LEU A 3 1.10 6.92 6.17
C LEU A 3 0.82 5.43 6.44
N GLY A 4 1.53 4.55 5.74
CA GLY A 4 1.64 3.15 6.13
C GLY A 4 2.62 3.02 7.29
N VAL A 5 2.12 2.71 8.48
CA VAL A 5 2.92 2.70 9.72
C VAL A 5 3.32 1.28 10.08
N VAL A 6 4.64 1.05 10.15
CA VAL A 6 5.24 -0.11 10.81
C VAL A 6 5.43 0.24 12.28
N LEU A 7 4.97 -0.62 13.18
CA LEU A 7 4.87 -0.31 14.62
C LEU A 7 6.12 -0.65 15.42
N ALA A 8 7.02 -1.47 14.87
CA ALA A 8 8.22 -1.93 15.52
C ALA A 8 9.36 -2.20 14.53
N ILE A 9 10.58 -2.09 15.04
CA ILE A 9 11.83 -2.39 14.36
C ILE A 9 12.66 -3.32 15.25
N PRO A 10 13.70 -4.01 14.75
CA PRO A 10 14.52 -4.84 15.63
C PRO A 10 15.30 -3.95 16.62
N ASP A 11 15.42 -4.40 17.86
CA ASP A 11 16.41 -3.86 18.80
C ASP A 11 17.76 -4.48 18.46
N ALA A 12 18.39 -3.95 17.40
CA ALA A 12 19.61 -4.49 16.84
C ALA A 12 20.72 -4.64 17.88
N LYS A 13 20.86 -3.65 18.76
CA LYS A 13 21.82 -3.68 19.87
C LYS A 13 21.56 -4.87 20.80
N LYS A 14 20.34 -5.08 21.30
CA LYS A 14 20.05 -6.22 22.17
C LYS A 14 20.19 -7.57 21.48
N ILE A 15 19.84 -7.64 20.20
CA ILE A 15 20.02 -8.87 19.41
C ILE A 15 21.51 -9.23 19.34
N ILE A 16 22.36 -8.27 19.01
CA ILE A 16 23.83 -8.45 18.95
C ILE A 16 24.40 -8.77 20.33
N ASP A 17 24.03 -8.02 21.37
CA ASP A 17 24.50 -8.23 22.75
C ASP A 17 24.06 -9.59 23.30
N SER A 18 22.93 -10.14 22.82
CA SER A 18 22.47 -11.50 23.16
C SER A 18 23.17 -12.60 22.37
N ASN A 19 24.14 -12.27 21.52
CA ASN A 19 24.80 -13.17 20.58
C ASN A 19 23.79 -13.92 19.68
N TYR A 20 22.83 -13.17 19.15
CA TYR A 20 21.80 -13.65 18.21
C TYR A 20 20.98 -14.85 18.75
N GLN A 21 20.72 -14.92 20.05
CA GLN A 21 19.96 -16.03 20.65
C GLN A 21 18.45 -15.75 20.70
N SER A 22 18.05 -14.48 20.73
CA SER A 22 16.64 -14.07 20.87
C SER A 22 16.33 -12.87 19.99
N TYR A 23 15.05 -12.75 19.60
CA TYR A 23 14.54 -11.53 18.96
C TYR A 23 14.12 -10.52 20.02
N TYR A 24 14.51 -9.27 19.79
CA TYR A 24 14.10 -8.12 20.57
C TYR A 24 13.61 -7.04 19.62
N ALA A 25 12.55 -6.34 20.00
CA ALA A 25 11.95 -5.27 19.20
C ALA A 25 11.98 -3.95 19.98
N ARG A 26 12.05 -2.85 19.24
CA ARG A 26 11.74 -1.50 19.70
C ARG A 26 10.41 -1.07 19.11
N PHE A 27 9.47 -0.64 19.94
CA PHE A 27 8.13 -0.24 19.52
C PHE A 27 8.01 1.27 19.35
N LEU A 28 7.24 1.73 18.37
CA LEU A 28 7.04 3.15 18.04
C LEU A 28 6.48 3.97 19.22
N LYS A 29 5.77 3.33 20.16
CA LYS A 29 5.26 4.00 21.37
C LYS A 29 6.34 4.35 22.40
N GLU A 30 7.53 3.76 22.28
CA GLU A 30 8.62 3.98 23.22
C GLU A 30 9.13 5.44 23.21
N PRO A 31 9.62 5.96 24.34
CA PRO A 31 10.04 7.36 24.46
C PRO A 31 11.10 7.81 23.44
N CYS A 32 11.99 6.92 23.00
CA CYS A 32 13.01 7.27 22.01
C CYS A 32 12.44 7.65 20.63
N PHE A 33 11.20 7.28 20.33
CA PHE A 33 10.53 7.64 19.08
C PHE A 33 9.42 8.69 19.28
N SER A 34 9.39 9.36 20.45
CA SER A 34 8.34 10.34 20.75
C SER A 34 8.28 11.44 19.70
N GLU A 35 9.42 11.93 19.21
CA GLU A 35 9.45 12.99 18.20
C GLU A 35 8.74 12.58 16.91
N ILE A 36 9.07 11.40 16.35
CA ILE A 36 8.44 10.90 15.12
C ILE A 36 6.94 10.65 15.35
N LYS A 37 6.59 10.01 16.47
CA LYS A 37 5.19 9.74 16.83
C LYS A 37 4.38 11.04 16.97
N ASP A 38 4.94 12.05 17.62
CA ASP A 38 4.28 13.34 17.84
C ASP A 38 4.11 14.11 16.52
N GLN A 39 5.05 14.01 15.58
CA GLN A 39 4.89 14.57 14.23
C GLN A 39 3.78 13.85 13.44
N MET A 40 3.67 12.52 13.55
CA MET A 40 2.57 11.76 12.94
C MET A 40 1.21 12.21 13.52
N LEU A 41 1.09 12.31 14.85
CA LEU A 41 -0.13 12.77 15.52
C LEU A 41 -0.47 14.22 15.19
N SER A 42 0.53 15.10 15.12
CA SER A 42 0.37 16.51 14.70
C SER A 42 -0.13 16.61 13.26
N GLY A 43 0.41 15.80 12.34
CA GLY A 43 -0.07 15.75 10.96
C GLY A 43 -1.47 15.17 10.83
N LEU A 44 -1.81 14.15 11.63
CA LEU A 44 -3.16 13.60 11.73
C LEU A 44 -4.17 14.66 12.21
N ASN A 45 -3.87 15.35 13.31
CA ASN A 45 -4.74 16.38 13.88
C ASN A 45 -4.96 17.58 12.94
N ARG A 46 -3.99 17.87 12.08
CA ARG A 46 -4.09 18.92 11.04
C ARG A 46 -4.78 18.45 9.76
N GLY A 47 -5.15 17.17 9.64
CA GLY A 47 -5.72 16.60 8.42
C GLY A 47 -4.70 16.45 7.28
N VAL A 48 -3.41 16.53 7.57
CA VAL A 48 -2.33 16.33 6.59
C VAL A 48 -2.09 14.85 6.36
N PHE A 49 -2.18 14.04 7.42
CA PHE A 49 -2.00 12.59 7.38
C PHE A 49 -3.27 11.86 7.78
N ASP A 50 -3.42 10.67 7.21
CA ASP A 50 -4.25 9.60 7.77
C ASP A 50 -3.33 8.39 7.99
N LEU A 51 -3.62 7.58 9.01
CA LEU A 51 -2.74 6.49 9.45
C LEU A 51 -3.29 5.13 9.05
N GLN A 52 -2.42 4.26 8.55
CA GLN A 52 -2.76 2.91 8.10
C GLN A 52 -1.83 1.91 8.75
N LEU A 53 -2.36 0.73 9.08
CA LEU A 53 -1.54 -0.36 9.56
C LEU A 53 -0.67 -0.89 8.41
N HIS A 54 0.65 -0.86 8.56
CA HIS A 54 1.60 -1.50 7.65
C HIS A 54 2.33 -2.69 8.31
N GLY A 55 1.78 -3.23 9.39
CA GLY A 55 2.31 -4.39 10.13
C GLY A 55 3.00 -4.01 11.44
N MET A 56 3.25 -5.01 12.30
CA MET A 56 4.12 -4.82 13.47
C MET A 56 5.53 -4.53 12.99
N GLU A 57 6.10 -5.45 12.22
CA GLU A 57 7.36 -5.28 11.50
C GLU A 57 7.13 -5.43 9.99
N HIS A 58 8.10 -5.02 9.18
CA HIS A 58 8.06 -5.24 7.72
C HIS A 58 8.37 -6.71 7.32
N TYR A 59 8.67 -7.57 8.30
CA TYR A 59 9.08 -8.96 8.15
C TYR A 59 8.42 -9.84 9.23
N TRP A 60 8.47 -11.16 9.07
CA TRP A 60 8.08 -12.10 10.13
C TRP A 60 9.27 -12.32 11.09
N PRO A 61 9.17 -12.01 12.40
CA PRO A 61 10.30 -12.13 13.32
C PRO A 61 10.94 -13.52 13.36
N GLY A 62 10.15 -14.59 13.21
CA GLY A 62 10.68 -15.96 13.13
C GLY A 62 11.63 -16.16 11.96
N ASN A 63 11.32 -15.57 10.80
CA ASN A 63 12.20 -15.65 9.62
C ASN A 63 13.53 -14.92 9.87
N LEU A 64 13.50 -13.80 10.60
CA LEU A 64 14.70 -13.07 10.95
C LEU A 64 15.59 -13.87 11.91
N VAL A 65 14.99 -14.47 12.94
CA VAL A 65 15.70 -15.33 13.91
C VAL A 65 16.40 -16.49 13.20
N ASP A 66 15.70 -17.20 12.32
CA ASP A 66 16.28 -18.31 11.57
C ASP A 66 17.38 -17.85 10.59
N ALA A 67 17.38 -16.57 10.21
CA ALA A 67 18.37 -16.00 9.31
C ALA A 67 19.57 -15.35 10.02
N TYR A 68 19.65 -15.37 11.35
CA TYR A 68 20.77 -14.78 12.10
C TYR A 68 22.15 -15.37 11.80
N SER A 69 22.24 -16.58 11.25
CA SER A 69 23.52 -17.14 10.79
C SER A 69 24.00 -16.55 9.45
N SER A 70 23.14 -15.83 8.74
CA SER A 70 23.48 -15.16 7.48
C SER A 70 24.32 -13.91 7.73
N GLU A 71 25.46 -13.81 7.04
CA GLU A 71 26.32 -12.61 7.06
C GLU A 71 25.53 -11.35 6.67
N ASN A 72 24.76 -11.41 5.58
CA ASN A 72 23.91 -10.30 5.13
C ASN A 72 22.93 -9.79 6.21
N VAL A 73 22.40 -10.69 7.05
CA VAL A 73 21.48 -10.30 8.14
C VAL A 73 22.25 -9.67 9.30
N ARG A 74 23.45 -10.16 9.62
CA ARG A 74 24.30 -9.58 10.66
C ARG A 74 24.83 -8.22 10.25
N ASP A 75 25.22 -8.07 8.99
CA ASP A 75 25.66 -6.80 8.41
C ASP A 75 24.53 -5.78 8.44
N TRP A 76 23.32 -6.19 8.04
CA TRP A 76 22.12 -5.36 8.14
C TRP A 76 21.82 -4.94 9.59
N LEU A 77 21.86 -5.86 10.55
CA LEU A 77 21.66 -5.51 11.98
C LEU A 77 22.74 -4.56 12.50
N SER A 78 23.94 -4.58 11.92
CA SER A 78 25.07 -3.76 12.36
C SER A 78 25.21 -2.46 11.56
N SER A 79 24.34 -2.20 10.58
CA SER A 79 24.49 -1.05 9.67
C SER A 79 24.21 0.30 10.36
N SER A 80 23.32 0.31 11.35
CA SER A 80 22.95 1.51 12.11
C SER A 80 22.23 1.12 13.41
N GLU A 81 21.96 2.09 14.28
CA GLU A 81 21.13 1.87 15.48
C GLU A 81 19.70 1.43 15.12
N PHE A 82 19.16 1.96 14.02
CA PHE A 82 17.83 1.64 13.49
C PHE A 82 17.97 1.19 12.04
N PRO A 83 18.18 -0.12 11.79
CA PRO A 83 18.42 -0.62 10.44
C PRO A 83 17.17 -0.48 9.58
N GLU A 84 17.34 -0.01 8.34
CA GLU A 84 16.25 0.23 7.42
C GLU A 84 15.73 -1.07 6.81
N SER A 85 14.42 -1.22 6.72
CA SER A 85 13.76 -2.42 6.16
C SER A 85 14.20 -2.74 4.74
N GLU A 86 14.52 -1.72 3.95
CA GLU A 86 14.91 -1.77 2.55
C GLU A 86 16.29 -2.44 2.38
N GLY A 87 17.15 -2.37 3.40
CA GLY A 87 18.45 -3.05 3.44
C GLY A 87 18.37 -4.53 3.81
N LEU A 88 17.23 -5.02 4.32
CA LEU A 88 17.04 -6.43 4.63
C LEU A 88 16.93 -7.25 3.32
N PRO A 89 17.50 -8.47 3.24
CA PRO A 89 17.32 -9.32 2.06
C PRO A 89 15.85 -9.44 1.64
N SER A 90 15.56 -9.24 0.35
CA SER A 90 14.19 -9.06 -0.16
C SER A 90 13.24 -10.20 0.18
N ALA A 91 13.74 -11.44 0.28
CA ALA A 91 12.94 -12.59 0.68
C ALA A 91 12.44 -12.48 2.13
N LEU A 92 13.24 -11.91 3.03
CA LEU A 92 12.91 -11.74 4.45
C LEU A 92 11.94 -10.58 4.69
N GLN A 93 11.80 -9.62 3.75
CA GLN A 93 10.84 -8.52 3.80
C GLN A 93 9.39 -9.01 3.57
N SER A 94 8.97 -10.04 4.30
CA SER A 94 7.66 -10.65 4.19
C SER A 94 7.08 -10.92 5.55
N ARG A 95 6.00 -10.22 5.87
CA ARG A 95 5.34 -10.27 7.17
C ARG A 95 4.45 -11.51 7.33
N TRP A 96 3.82 -12.00 6.28
CA TRP A 96 2.73 -12.98 6.39
C TRP A 96 3.02 -14.36 5.79
N ILE A 97 4.30 -14.67 5.58
CA ILE A 97 4.75 -15.98 5.09
C ILE A 97 6.03 -16.40 5.81
N ASP A 98 6.24 -17.71 5.92
CA ASP A 98 7.47 -18.34 6.37
C ASP A 98 8.43 -18.45 5.19
N VAL A 99 9.62 -17.83 5.31
CA VAL A 99 10.68 -17.88 4.30
C VAL A 99 11.96 -18.53 4.83
N THR A 100 11.88 -19.29 5.93
CA THR A 100 12.99 -20.08 6.47
C THR A 100 13.55 -21.05 5.44
N ARG A 101 12.71 -21.47 4.48
CA ARG A 101 13.07 -22.14 3.24
C ARG A 101 12.28 -21.55 2.08
N LEU A 102 12.87 -21.57 0.90
CA LEU A 102 12.21 -21.22 -0.36
C LEU A 102 11.87 -22.49 -1.16
N PRO A 103 10.73 -22.56 -1.85
CA PRO A 103 9.64 -21.57 -1.87
C PRO A 103 8.97 -21.43 -0.50
N SER A 104 8.44 -20.24 -0.23
CA SER A 104 7.88 -19.89 1.09
C SER A 104 6.69 -20.75 1.47
N LYS A 105 6.43 -20.88 2.77
CA LYS A 105 5.26 -21.58 3.31
C LYS A 105 4.29 -20.63 4.01
N PRO A 106 3.01 -20.98 4.11
CA PRO A 106 2.08 -20.26 4.97
C PRO A 106 2.47 -20.38 6.44
N ILE A 107 2.25 -19.30 7.18
CA ILE A 107 2.33 -19.30 8.65
C ILE A 107 1.05 -19.93 9.21
N SER A 108 1.10 -20.55 10.39
CA SER A 108 -0.09 -21.18 10.97
C SER A 108 -1.20 -20.17 11.30
N THR A 109 -2.46 -20.59 11.18
CA THR A 109 -3.64 -19.77 11.52
C THR A 109 -3.58 -19.22 12.94
N THR A 110 -3.06 -19.99 13.91
CA THR A 110 -2.93 -19.54 15.31
C THR A 110 -1.93 -18.39 15.43
N GLN A 111 -0.78 -18.51 14.75
CA GLN A 111 0.22 -17.45 14.72
C GLN A 111 -0.29 -16.19 14.00
N ILE A 112 -1.02 -16.34 12.89
CA ILE A 112 -1.65 -15.22 12.17
C ILE A 112 -2.62 -14.47 13.10
N LYS A 113 -3.53 -15.20 13.76
CA LYS A 113 -4.48 -14.59 14.71
C LYS A 113 -3.77 -13.81 15.81
N GLN A 114 -2.81 -14.44 16.49
CA GLN A 114 -2.04 -13.80 17.57
C GLN A 114 -1.28 -12.57 17.07
N ALA A 115 -0.70 -12.64 15.88
CA ALA A 115 0.03 -11.53 15.26
C ALA A 115 -0.89 -10.34 14.94
N VAL A 116 -2.05 -10.59 14.33
CA VAL A 116 -3.01 -9.53 13.99
C VAL A 116 -3.60 -8.91 15.25
N ASP A 117 -4.01 -9.72 16.24
CA ASP A 117 -4.55 -9.22 17.51
C ASP A 117 -3.53 -8.29 18.20
N LYS A 118 -2.26 -8.68 18.21
CA LYS A 118 -1.17 -7.87 18.78
C LYS A 118 -0.92 -6.58 17.98
N GLU A 119 -0.92 -6.65 16.65
CA GLU A 119 -0.73 -5.49 15.78
C GLU A 119 -1.80 -4.43 15.97
N VAL A 120 -3.06 -4.83 15.99
CA VAL A 120 -4.19 -3.91 16.12
C VAL A 120 -4.20 -3.27 17.51
N LYS A 121 -3.92 -4.07 18.54
CA LYS A 121 -3.76 -3.55 19.90
C LYS A 121 -2.60 -2.56 20.01
N GLU A 122 -1.44 -2.87 19.45
CA GLU A 122 -0.27 -2.00 19.49
C GLU A 122 -0.53 -0.68 18.74
N PHE A 123 -1.21 -0.73 17.59
CA PHE A 123 -1.62 0.45 16.85
C PHE A 123 -2.54 1.35 17.70
N LEU A 124 -3.55 0.75 18.33
CA LEU A 124 -4.47 1.47 19.21
C LEU A 124 -3.75 2.10 20.41
N GLU A 125 -2.84 1.38 21.05
CA GLU A 125 -2.05 1.90 22.17
C GLU A 125 -1.10 3.03 21.74
N THR A 126 -0.57 2.96 20.52
CA THR A 126 0.37 3.97 19.98
C THR A 126 -0.34 5.28 19.62
N PHE A 127 -1.51 5.20 18.99
CA PHE A 127 -2.18 6.38 18.40
C PHE A 127 -3.50 6.76 19.06
N GLY A 128 -4.03 5.94 19.97
CA GLY A 128 -5.34 6.16 20.60
C GLY A 128 -6.54 5.92 19.67
N ILE A 129 -6.31 5.52 18.41
CA ILE A 129 -7.33 5.21 17.42
C ILE A 129 -7.09 3.82 16.81
N PRO A 130 -8.13 3.00 16.58
CA PRO A 130 -7.96 1.70 15.95
C PRO A 130 -7.73 1.86 14.43
N PRO A 131 -6.88 1.03 13.81
CA PRO A 131 -6.66 1.08 12.37
C PRO A 131 -7.93 0.63 11.62
N LYS A 132 -8.22 1.28 10.49
CA LYS A 132 -9.32 0.90 9.58
C LYS A 132 -8.85 0.41 8.22
N VAL A 133 -7.65 0.81 7.82
CA VAL A 133 -7.01 0.45 6.57
C VAL A 133 -5.71 -0.28 6.86
N VAL A 134 -5.46 -1.36 6.12
CA VAL A 134 -4.18 -2.08 6.12
C VAL A 134 -3.50 -2.01 4.77
N VAL A 135 -2.18 -1.87 4.79
CA VAL A 135 -1.29 -2.04 3.65
C VAL A 135 -0.35 -3.18 4.00
N PRO A 136 -0.46 -4.37 3.39
CA PRO A 136 0.43 -5.48 3.74
C PRO A 136 1.89 -5.19 3.31
N PRO A 137 2.91 -5.42 4.16
CA PRO A 137 4.31 -5.39 3.76
C PRO A 137 4.56 -6.19 2.49
N THR A 138 5.27 -5.57 1.55
CA THR A 138 5.57 -6.10 0.20
C THR A 138 4.38 -6.70 -0.56
N PHE A 139 3.16 -6.35 -0.16
CA PHE A 139 1.91 -6.84 -0.75
C PHE A 139 1.81 -8.37 -0.79
N ILE A 140 2.35 -9.06 0.23
CA ILE A 140 2.21 -10.51 0.39
C ILE A 140 1.29 -10.83 1.58
N TRP A 141 0.16 -11.48 1.31
CA TRP A 141 -0.79 -11.95 2.32
C TRP A 141 -1.71 -13.05 1.77
N ASP A 142 -2.42 -13.76 2.65
CA ASP A 142 -3.41 -14.76 2.25
C ASP A 142 -4.82 -14.44 2.78
N THR A 143 -5.80 -15.28 2.43
CA THR A 143 -7.20 -15.12 2.85
C THR A 143 -7.39 -15.32 4.37
N GLN A 144 -6.53 -16.09 5.03
CA GLN A 144 -6.59 -16.25 6.49
C GLN A 144 -6.17 -14.95 7.19
N VAL A 145 -5.16 -14.25 6.68
CA VAL A 145 -4.78 -12.92 7.19
C VAL A 145 -5.92 -11.91 6.97
N GLU A 146 -6.55 -11.90 5.79
CA GLU A 146 -7.72 -11.04 5.51
C GLU A 146 -8.86 -11.25 6.52
N LYS A 147 -9.13 -12.50 6.86
CA LYS A 147 -10.15 -12.87 7.85
C LYS A 147 -9.85 -12.31 9.23
N GLU A 148 -8.60 -12.45 9.71
CA GLU A 148 -8.22 -11.94 11.03
C GLU A 148 -8.18 -10.41 11.07
N TRP A 149 -7.80 -9.75 9.98
CA TRP A 149 -7.92 -8.29 9.88
C TRP A 149 -9.38 -7.83 9.96
N LEU A 150 -10.29 -8.46 9.23
CA LEU A 150 -11.71 -8.14 9.32
C LEU A 150 -12.24 -8.37 10.74
N HIS A 151 -11.88 -9.51 11.36
CA HIS A 151 -12.29 -9.83 12.73
C HIS A 151 -11.86 -8.76 13.74
N ASN A 152 -10.68 -8.17 13.54
CA ASN A 152 -10.15 -7.08 14.36
C ASN A 152 -10.63 -5.68 13.94
N GLY A 153 -11.63 -5.58 13.06
CA GLY A 153 -12.31 -4.33 12.75
C GLY A 153 -11.64 -3.46 11.68
N LEU A 154 -10.63 -4.00 10.97
CA LEU A 154 -10.18 -3.42 9.71
C LEU A 154 -11.24 -3.65 8.63
N LYS A 155 -11.35 -2.72 7.70
CA LYS A 155 -12.38 -2.74 6.64
C LYS A 155 -11.80 -2.69 5.23
N TYR A 156 -10.60 -2.12 5.11
CA TYR A 156 -10.04 -1.73 3.83
C TYR A 156 -8.61 -2.26 3.68
N LEU A 157 -8.29 -2.80 2.51
CA LEU A 157 -6.98 -3.34 2.18
C LEU A 157 -6.42 -2.62 0.94
N VAL A 158 -5.22 -2.04 1.07
CA VAL A 158 -4.49 -1.45 -0.05
C VAL A 158 -3.65 -2.51 -0.77
N THR A 159 -3.73 -2.54 -2.09
CA THR A 159 -3.04 -3.51 -2.97
C THR A 159 -2.55 -2.84 -4.25
N PRO A 160 -1.52 -3.38 -4.93
CA PRO A 160 -1.11 -2.95 -6.27
C PRO A 160 -2.08 -3.40 -7.37
N GLY A 161 -3.24 -3.98 -7.03
CA GLY A 161 -4.21 -4.51 -7.98
C GLY A 161 -3.98 -5.97 -8.35
N ILE A 162 -3.06 -6.64 -7.65
CA ILE A 162 -2.76 -8.07 -7.76
C ILE A 162 -2.47 -8.59 -6.34
N LYS A 163 -2.89 -9.82 -6.05
CA LYS A 163 -2.59 -10.50 -4.79
C LYS A 163 -1.37 -11.40 -4.95
N PHE A 164 -0.38 -11.23 -4.07
CA PHE A 164 0.76 -12.14 -3.90
C PHE A 164 0.58 -12.92 -2.59
N ASN A 165 0.83 -14.22 -2.61
CA ASN A 165 0.60 -15.10 -1.46
C ASN A 165 1.82 -15.92 -1.06
N ALA A 166 2.91 -15.85 -1.84
CA ALA A 166 4.12 -16.63 -1.61
C ALA A 166 5.34 -15.98 -2.27
N ARG A 167 6.52 -16.55 -2.00
CA ARG A 167 7.77 -16.34 -2.73
C ARG A 167 8.26 -17.65 -3.35
N ASP A 168 8.80 -17.56 -4.56
CA ASP A 168 9.35 -18.71 -5.30
C ASP A 168 10.73 -19.14 -4.78
N GLU A 169 11.33 -20.15 -5.43
CA GLU A 169 12.68 -20.65 -5.12
C GLU A 169 13.78 -19.58 -5.19
N ARG A 170 13.55 -18.48 -5.93
CA ARG A 170 14.47 -17.35 -6.06
C ARG A 170 14.09 -16.18 -5.14
N GLY A 171 13.09 -16.37 -4.27
CA GLY A 171 12.61 -15.35 -3.34
C GLY A 171 11.73 -14.29 -3.99
N LYS A 172 11.28 -14.47 -5.25
CA LYS A 172 10.43 -13.48 -5.94
C LYS A 172 8.96 -13.65 -5.55
N PRO A 173 8.19 -12.57 -5.38
CA PRO A 173 6.75 -12.65 -5.11
C PRO A 173 6.01 -13.45 -6.20
N VAL A 174 5.16 -14.38 -5.78
CA VAL A 174 4.33 -15.20 -6.66
C VAL A 174 2.93 -14.62 -6.71
N ALA A 175 2.52 -14.16 -7.89
CA ALA A 175 1.19 -13.63 -8.11
C ALA A 175 0.16 -14.77 -8.14
N SER A 176 -0.97 -14.57 -7.48
CA SER A 176 -2.13 -15.47 -7.55
C SER A 176 -2.84 -15.47 -8.90
N GLY A 177 -2.47 -14.55 -9.81
CA GLY A 177 -3.08 -14.37 -11.13
C GLY A 177 -4.41 -13.61 -11.14
N LYS A 178 -4.99 -13.29 -9.97
CA LYS A 178 -6.24 -12.53 -9.86
C LYS A 178 -5.96 -11.02 -9.90
N ARG A 179 -6.57 -10.32 -10.85
CA ARG A 179 -6.61 -8.84 -10.89
C ARG A 179 -7.66 -8.34 -9.89
N LEU A 180 -7.28 -7.33 -9.11
CA LEU A 180 -8.11 -6.69 -8.10
C LEU A 180 -8.47 -5.27 -8.52
N PHE A 181 -9.63 -4.79 -8.08
CA PHE A 181 -10.16 -3.48 -8.46
C PHE A 181 -10.60 -2.66 -7.25
N ASN A 182 -10.55 -1.33 -7.39
CA ASN A 182 -11.07 -0.41 -6.37
C ASN A 182 -12.55 -0.70 -6.05
N GLY A 183 -12.87 -0.81 -4.76
CA GLY A 183 -14.23 -1.08 -4.28
C GLY A 183 -14.65 -2.56 -4.38
N GLN A 184 -13.79 -3.43 -4.90
CA GLN A 184 -14.06 -4.86 -4.93
C GLN A 184 -14.03 -5.43 -3.51
N LYS A 185 -15.05 -6.22 -3.16
CA LYS A 185 -15.03 -7.03 -1.95
C LYS A 185 -14.16 -8.27 -2.15
N SER A 186 -13.32 -8.55 -1.17
CA SER A 186 -12.59 -9.81 -1.02
C SER A 186 -13.55 -10.95 -0.67
N GLU A 187 -13.03 -12.18 -0.68
CA GLU A 187 -13.74 -13.37 -0.21
C GLU A 187 -14.11 -13.28 1.30
N THR A 188 -13.45 -12.39 2.05
CA THR A 188 -13.71 -12.14 3.48
C THR A 188 -14.37 -10.78 3.73
N GLU A 189 -15.02 -10.18 2.72
CA GLU A 189 -15.73 -8.89 2.81
C GLU A 189 -14.86 -7.64 3.07
N LEU A 190 -13.53 -7.74 3.23
CA LEU A 190 -12.66 -6.56 3.14
C LEU A 190 -12.79 -5.91 1.77
N ILE A 191 -12.74 -4.59 1.70
CA ILE A 191 -12.82 -3.86 0.43
C ILE A 191 -11.41 -3.47 -0.03
N TYR A 192 -11.08 -3.84 -1.27
CA TYR A 192 -9.82 -3.53 -1.89
C TYR A 192 -9.78 -2.09 -2.39
N ILE A 193 -8.65 -1.44 -2.11
CA ILE A 193 -8.26 -0.16 -2.67
C ILE A 193 -6.95 -0.37 -3.45
N VAL A 194 -6.96 -0.06 -4.73
CA VAL A 194 -5.87 -0.30 -5.66
C VAL A 194 -5.02 0.95 -5.79
N ARG A 195 -3.78 0.87 -5.31
CA ARG A 195 -2.72 1.86 -5.48
C ARG A 195 -1.66 1.27 -6.41
N ASN A 196 -1.67 1.72 -7.67
CA ASN A 196 -0.85 1.10 -8.72
C ASN A 196 -0.12 2.12 -9.61
N ASP A 197 -0.09 3.39 -9.21
CA ASP A 197 0.64 4.45 -9.89
C ASP A 197 1.79 4.91 -8.97
N TYR A 198 3.02 4.94 -9.51
CA TYR A 198 4.22 5.28 -8.75
C TYR A 198 4.54 6.78 -8.84
N PHE A 199 4.83 7.38 -7.70
CA PHE A 199 5.41 8.71 -7.55
C PHE A 199 6.54 8.64 -6.53
N GLU A 200 7.69 8.19 -7.01
CA GLU A 200 8.89 7.89 -6.22
C GLU A 200 10.11 8.64 -6.81
N PRO A 201 10.31 9.93 -6.45
CA PRO A 201 11.38 10.76 -7.01
C PRO A 201 12.79 10.14 -6.94
N CYS A 202 13.13 9.43 -5.87
CA CYS A 202 14.44 8.78 -5.73
C CYS A 202 14.67 7.64 -6.74
N LEU A 203 13.60 7.12 -7.36
CA LEU A 203 13.66 6.14 -8.45
C LEU A 203 13.41 6.76 -9.83
N GLY A 204 13.43 8.10 -9.92
CA GLY A 204 13.23 8.83 -11.18
C GLY A 204 11.76 8.96 -11.60
N HIS A 205 10.80 8.64 -10.72
CA HIS A 205 9.39 8.86 -11.01
C HIS A 205 8.99 10.31 -10.69
N THR A 206 8.71 11.10 -11.71
CA THR A 206 8.62 12.57 -11.58
C THR A 206 7.19 13.06 -11.32
N SER A 207 7.07 14.33 -10.95
CA SER A 207 5.77 15.00 -10.81
C SER A 207 4.95 14.96 -12.11
N GLU A 208 5.58 15.10 -13.28
CA GLU A 208 4.93 15.06 -14.58
C GLU A 208 4.28 13.69 -14.87
N GLN A 209 4.97 12.60 -14.51
CA GLN A 209 4.44 11.25 -14.65
C GLN A 209 3.23 11.03 -13.74
N ALA A 210 3.28 11.54 -12.50
CA ALA A 210 2.14 11.52 -11.59
C ALA A 210 0.94 12.30 -12.15
N ILE A 211 1.15 13.46 -12.76
CA ILE A 211 0.10 14.23 -13.45
C ILE A 211 -0.43 13.52 -14.69
N GLN A 212 0.41 12.79 -15.41
CA GLN A 212 -0.03 11.95 -16.53
C GLN A 212 -0.94 10.82 -16.04
N ALA A 213 -0.56 10.12 -14.98
CA ALA A 213 -1.39 9.09 -14.34
C ALA A 213 -2.74 9.67 -13.90
N LEU A 214 -2.72 10.84 -13.24
CA LEU A 214 -3.93 11.56 -12.86
C LEU A 214 -4.83 11.85 -14.06
N GLY A 215 -4.26 12.28 -15.18
CA GLY A 215 -5.02 12.55 -16.40
C GLY A 215 -5.66 11.30 -17.01
N LEU A 216 -4.92 10.20 -17.07
CA LEU A 216 -5.43 8.92 -17.58
C LEU A 216 -6.57 8.39 -16.70
N LYS A 217 -6.40 8.38 -15.37
CA LYS A 217 -7.45 7.94 -14.44
C LYS A 217 -8.68 8.83 -14.49
N SER A 218 -8.50 10.15 -14.57
CA SER A 218 -9.60 11.12 -14.70
C SER A 218 -10.41 10.89 -15.99
N GLN A 219 -9.75 10.61 -17.11
CA GLN A 219 -10.44 10.29 -18.37
C GLN A 219 -11.32 9.02 -18.28
N LEU A 220 -10.93 8.10 -17.41
CA LEU A 220 -11.61 6.83 -17.13
C LEU A 220 -12.55 6.89 -15.92
N ALA A 221 -12.79 8.08 -15.35
CA ALA A 221 -13.59 8.28 -14.14
C ALA A 221 -13.15 7.36 -12.99
N GLN A 222 -11.83 7.29 -12.75
CA GLN A 222 -11.21 6.51 -11.68
C GLN A 222 -10.44 7.44 -10.74
N PRO A 223 -10.35 7.11 -9.44
CA PRO A 223 -9.44 7.79 -8.54
C PRO A 223 -7.98 7.47 -8.92
N THR A 224 -7.09 8.41 -8.59
CA THR A 224 -5.64 8.25 -8.75
C THR A 224 -5.02 8.09 -7.38
N LEU A 225 -4.28 7.01 -7.17
CA LEU A 225 -3.58 6.74 -5.92
C LEU A 225 -2.10 6.60 -6.24
N LEU A 226 -1.32 7.56 -5.75
CA LEU A 226 0.12 7.61 -5.97
C LEU A 226 0.85 6.95 -4.80
N GLU A 227 1.82 6.11 -5.10
CA GLU A 227 2.73 5.49 -4.15
C GLU A 227 4.02 6.29 -4.01
N ILE A 228 4.36 6.65 -2.78
CA ILE A 228 5.62 7.31 -2.40
C ILE A 228 6.12 6.70 -1.09
N HIS A 229 7.42 6.41 -0.98
CA HIS A 229 8.02 5.81 0.21
C HIS A 229 8.83 6.80 1.04
N ARG A 230 9.02 6.46 2.33
CA ARG A 230 9.89 7.19 3.25
C ARG A 230 11.32 7.32 2.73
N ASN A 231 11.75 6.38 1.90
CA ASN A 231 13.09 6.36 1.33
C ASN A 231 13.43 7.67 0.61
N ASN A 232 12.46 8.33 -0.03
CA ASN A 232 12.67 9.65 -0.63
C ASN A 232 13.12 10.72 0.38
N PHE A 233 12.75 10.59 1.65
CA PHE A 233 12.90 11.62 2.67
C PHE A 233 13.95 11.28 3.73
N THR A 234 14.40 10.02 3.84
CA THR A 234 15.25 9.58 4.97
C THR A 234 16.72 9.32 4.64
N GLN A 235 17.12 9.31 3.36
CA GLN A 235 18.50 8.96 2.98
C GLN A 235 19.50 10.09 3.15
N SER A 236 19.30 11.22 2.46
CA SER A 236 20.18 12.39 2.53
C SER A 236 19.38 13.69 2.53
N PRO A 237 19.92 14.80 3.09
CA PRO A 237 19.26 16.10 3.04
C PRO A 237 18.93 16.55 1.62
N GLU A 238 19.83 16.33 0.66
CA GLU A 238 19.63 16.68 -0.76
C GLU A 238 18.49 15.86 -1.39
N GLN A 239 18.46 14.54 -1.17
CA GLN A 239 17.40 13.70 -1.69
C GLN A 239 16.04 14.07 -1.08
N SER A 240 16.01 14.33 0.23
CA SER A 240 14.80 14.78 0.93
C SER A 240 14.29 16.11 0.38
N GLU A 241 15.17 17.09 0.19
CA GLU A 241 14.82 18.39 -0.37
C GLU A 241 14.25 18.24 -1.79
N ASN A 242 14.91 17.47 -2.66
CA ASN A 242 14.40 17.19 -4.00
C ASN A 242 13.03 16.48 -3.97
N ALA A 243 12.84 15.51 -3.07
CA ALA A 243 11.57 14.83 -2.92
C ALA A 243 10.42 15.75 -2.47
N LEU A 244 10.70 16.66 -1.53
CA LEU A 244 9.74 17.68 -1.08
C LEU A 244 9.38 18.64 -2.21
N GLN A 245 10.37 19.10 -2.98
CA GLN A 245 10.15 19.96 -4.15
C GLN A 245 9.32 19.25 -5.23
N GLN A 246 9.59 17.97 -5.50
CA GLN A 246 8.79 17.16 -6.44
C GLN A 246 7.35 16.99 -5.95
N LEU A 247 7.16 16.73 -4.65
CA LEU A 247 5.83 16.60 -4.05
C LEU A 247 5.05 17.91 -4.13
N GLU A 248 5.68 19.04 -3.82
CA GLU A 248 5.09 20.37 -3.96
C GLU A 248 4.70 20.66 -5.41
N SER A 249 5.61 20.41 -6.36
CA SER A 249 5.34 20.57 -7.79
C SER A 249 4.17 19.69 -8.24
N CYS A 250 4.12 18.43 -7.81
CA CYS A 250 3.03 17.51 -8.14
C CYS A 250 1.67 18.04 -7.63
N ILE A 251 1.59 18.51 -6.38
CA ILE A 251 0.36 19.05 -5.80
C ILE A 251 -0.06 20.31 -6.57
N ARG A 252 0.87 21.24 -6.80
CA ARG A 252 0.61 22.50 -7.51
C ARG A 252 0.10 22.24 -8.93
N LEU A 253 0.80 21.40 -9.71
CA LEU A 253 0.39 21.06 -11.07
C LEU A 253 -0.96 20.34 -11.11
N ALA A 254 -1.28 19.50 -10.12
CA ALA A 254 -2.56 18.83 -10.03
C ALA A 254 -3.71 19.84 -9.83
N ILE A 255 -3.52 20.81 -8.93
CA ILE A 255 -4.51 21.87 -8.67
C ILE A 255 -4.68 22.78 -9.88
N GLU A 256 -3.58 23.20 -10.52
CA GLU A 256 -3.60 24.05 -11.72
C GLU A 256 -4.36 23.37 -12.88
N LYS A 257 -4.10 22.08 -13.11
CA LYS A 257 -4.70 21.33 -14.22
C LYS A 257 -6.12 20.83 -13.93
N TYR A 258 -6.43 20.58 -12.66
CA TYR A 258 -7.73 20.08 -12.20
C TYR A 258 -8.26 20.93 -11.03
N PRO A 259 -8.84 22.12 -11.28
CA PRO A 259 -9.29 23.01 -10.22
C PRO A 259 -10.33 22.43 -9.26
N ASN A 260 -11.07 21.40 -9.70
CA ASN A 260 -12.08 20.69 -8.91
C ASN A 260 -11.55 19.40 -8.26
N ILE A 261 -10.22 19.20 -8.23
CA ILE A 261 -9.62 18.02 -7.61
C ILE A 261 -9.95 17.97 -6.11
N LYS A 262 -10.18 16.78 -5.60
CA LYS A 262 -10.32 16.51 -4.17
C LYS A 262 -9.18 15.60 -3.73
N PHE A 263 -8.46 16.01 -2.70
CA PHE A 263 -7.51 15.15 -2.00
C PHE A 263 -8.26 14.41 -0.91
N LEU A 264 -8.16 13.09 -0.93
CA LEU A 264 -8.83 12.20 0.01
C LEU A 264 -7.81 11.29 0.66
N SER A 265 -8.06 10.94 1.92
CA SER A 265 -7.42 9.79 2.52
C SER A 265 -7.92 8.50 1.85
N THR A 266 -7.16 7.41 2.02
CA THR A 266 -7.61 6.09 1.54
C THR A 266 -8.89 5.65 2.25
N PHE A 267 -9.04 5.96 3.54
CA PHE A 267 -10.26 5.66 4.28
C PHE A 267 -11.45 6.41 3.69
N GLU A 268 -11.32 7.72 3.46
CA GLU A 268 -12.37 8.53 2.85
C GLU A 268 -12.76 8.02 1.45
N LEU A 269 -11.77 7.68 0.63
CA LEU A 269 -12.02 7.07 -0.68
C LEU A 269 -12.77 5.74 -0.56
N ALA A 270 -12.41 4.90 0.40
CA ALA A 270 -13.06 3.60 0.59
C ALA A 270 -14.50 3.71 1.10
N GLU A 271 -14.77 4.70 1.98
CA GLU A 271 -16.12 5.05 2.42
C GLU A 271 -16.98 5.56 1.25
N ILE A 272 -16.42 6.20 0.22
CA ILE A 272 -17.18 6.56 -0.99
C ILE A 272 -17.66 5.32 -1.75
N TYR A 273 -16.90 4.23 -1.75
CA TYR A 273 -17.31 3.00 -2.44
C TYR A 273 -18.47 2.27 -1.74
N THR A 274 -18.57 2.39 -0.41
CA THR A 274 -19.42 1.52 0.41
C THR A 274 -20.47 2.25 1.25
N GLY A 275 -20.27 3.54 1.46
CA GLY A 275 -21.07 4.36 2.35
C GLY A 275 -22.10 5.24 1.66
N PRO A 276 -22.90 5.98 2.44
CA PRO A 276 -23.95 6.86 1.94
C PRO A 276 -23.41 8.06 1.13
N SER A 277 -22.13 8.42 1.33
CA SER A 277 -21.44 9.49 0.59
C SER A 277 -21.19 9.15 -0.89
N ARG A 278 -21.43 7.91 -1.31
CA ARG A 278 -21.38 7.49 -2.71
C ARG A 278 -22.23 8.39 -3.62
N LYS A 279 -23.46 8.71 -3.19
CA LYS A 279 -24.41 9.50 -4.00
C LYS A 279 -23.93 10.92 -4.30
N SER A 280 -23.11 11.51 -3.41
CA SER A 280 -22.61 12.88 -3.59
C SER A 280 -21.24 12.94 -4.27
N ASN A 281 -20.53 11.82 -4.39
CA ASN A 281 -19.17 11.77 -4.94
C ASN A 281 -19.04 10.94 -6.21
N VAL A 282 -20.04 10.12 -6.55
CA VAL A 282 -20.04 9.25 -7.73
C VAL A 282 -21.23 9.59 -8.62
N ASP A 283 -20.96 9.83 -9.90
CA ASP A 283 -22.02 9.93 -10.91
C ASP A 283 -22.58 8.54 -11.22
N ASP A 284 -23.74 8.25 -10.65
CA ASP A 284 -24.43 6.97 -10.79
C ASP A 284 -25.38 6.90 -12.00
N ARG A 285 -25.45 7.95 -12.84
CA ARG A 285 -26.32 7.95 -14.03
C ARG A 285 -25.93 6.80 -14.96
N ILE A 286 -26.93 5.99 -15.35
CA ILE A 286 -26.73 4.79 -16.16
C ILE A 286 -25.98 5.10 -17.46
N CYS A 287 -26.36 6.18 -18.15
CA CYS A 287 -25.70 6.61 -19.37
C CYS A 287 -24.21 6.96 -19.14
N THR A 288 -23.90 7.75 -18.10
CA THR A 288 -22.51 8.07 -17.75
C THR A 288 -21.71 6.80 -17.47
N ARG A 289 -22.26 5.90 -16.64
CA ARG A 289 -21.60 4.64 -16.27
C ARG A 289 -21.35 3.75 -17.49
N PHE A 290 -22.32 3.65 -18.40
CA PHE A 290 -22.19 2.88 -19.62
C PHE A 290 -21.10 3.46 -20.55
N ILE A 291 -21.09 4.78 -20.76
CA ILE A 291 -20.05 5.45 -21.56
C ILE A 291 -18.67 5.24 -20.93
N MET A 292 -18.53 5.42 -19.61
CA MET A 292 -17.25 5.19 -18.92
C MET A 292 -16.82 3.72 -18.94
N PHE A 293 -17.76 2.78 -18.93
CA PHE A 293 -17.48 1.37 -19.13
C PHE A 293 -16.88 1.10 -20.52
N LEU A 294 -17.44 1.68 -21.57
CA LEU A 294 -16.90 1.59 -22.93
C LEU A 294 -15.51 2.23 -23.05
N GLU A 295 -15.29 3.38 -22.41
CA GLU A 295 -13.96 4.02 -22.34
C GLU A 295 -12.91 3.10 -21.71
N ARG A 296 -13.25 2.45 -20.59
CA ARG A 296 -12.35 1.52 -19.89
C ARG A 296 -12.06 0.28 -20.71
N ILE A 297 -13.08 -0.30 -21.35
CA ILE A 297 -12.90 -1.42 -22.28
C ILE A 297 -11.96 -1.04 -23.42
N TRP A 298 -12.11 0.16 -23.98
CA TRP A 298 -11.27 0.61 -25.07
C TRP A 298 -9.82 0.89 -24.65
N ALA A 299 -9.63 1.35 -23.41
CA ALA A 299 -8.31 1.60 -22.85
C ALA A 299 -7.55 0.32 -22.50
N ASP A 300 -8.24 -0.78 -22.19
CA ASP A 300 -7.61 -2.08 -21.94
C ASP A 300 -7.16 -2.74 -23.26
N SER A 301 -5.84 -2.87 -23.45
CA SER A 301 -5.26 -3.37 -24.70
C SER A 301 -5.66 -4.82 -25.02
N SER A 302 -5.85 -5.65 -24.00
CA SER A 302 -6.28 -7.05 -24.17
C SER A 302 -7.72 -7.10 -24.66
N ILE A 303 -8.63 -6.38 -23.99
CA ILE A 303 -10.04 -6.35 -24.38
C ILE A 303 -10.20 -5.69 -25.76
N LYS A 304 -9.49 -4.58 -26.00
CA LYS A 304 -9.52 -3.88 -27.29
C LYS A 304 -9.11 -4.80 -28.44
N LYS A 305 -8.11 -5.67 -28.26
CA LYS A 305 -7.73 -6.67 -29.28
C LYS A 305 -8.90 -7.58 -29.64
N TRP A 306 -9.63 -8.08 -28.63
CA TRP A 306 -10.80 -8.93 -28.85
C TRP A 306 -11.99 -8.17 -29.46
N LEU A 307 -12.18 -6.89 -29.13
CA LEU A 307 -13.18 -6.05 -29.80
C LEU A 307 -12.89 -5.90 -31.30
N ILE A 308 -11.62 -5.75 -31.67
CA ILE A 308 -11.22 -5.67 -33.09
C ILE A 308 -11.51 -7.00 -33.79
N ILE A 309 -11.10 -8.12 -33.19
CA ILE A 309 -11.29 -9.46 -33.78
C ILE A 309 -12.79 -9.79 -33.94
N SER A 310 -13.62 -9.40 -32.98
CA SER A 310 -15.08 -9.67 -33.01
C SER A 310 -15.88 -8.70 -33.89
N GLY A 311 -15.25 -7.68 -34.49
CA GLY A 311 -15.95 -6.62 -35.24
C GLY A 311 -16.69 -5.60 -34.36
N LEU A 312 -16.63 -5.73 -33.03
CA LEU A 312 -17.27 -4.82 -32.08
C LEU A 312 -16.50 -3.50 -31.87
N ALA A 313 -15.30 -3.34 -32.44
CA ALA A 313 -14.53 -2.11 -32.30
C ALA A 313 -15.23 -0.87 -32.89
N LEU A 314 -15.87 -1.00 -34.07
CA LEU A 314 -16.59 0.11 -34.71
C LEU A 314 -17.79 0.61 -33.88
N PRO A 315 -18.73 -0.25 -33.42
CA PRO A 315 -19.85 0.21 -32.61
C PRO A 315 -19.38 0.79 -31.26
N VAL A 316 -18.37 0.19 -30.61
CA VAL A 316 -17.80 0.74 -29.36
C VAL A 316 -17.18 2.12 -29.61
N CYS A 317 -16.44 2.30 -30.70
CA CYS A 317 -15.85 3.60 -31.05
C CYS A 317 -16.94 4.66 -31.33
N GLY A 318 -17.99 4.29 -32.08
CA GLY A 318 -19.12 5.18 -32.35
C GLY A 318 -19.85 5.62 -31.08
N LEU A 319 -20.15 4.69 -30.17
CA LEU A 319 -20.80 4.97 -28.89
C LEU A 319 -19.94 5.85 -27.97
N ARG A 320 -18.62 5.73 -28.02
CA ARG A 320 -17.70 6.58 -27.25
C ARG A 320 -17.68 8.03 -27.75
N LEU A 321 -17.85 8.26 -29.06
CA LEU A 321 -17.88 9.61 -29.63
C LEU A 321 -19.11 10.42 -29.18
N PHE A 322 -20.22 9.77 -28.82
CA PHE A 322 -21.39 10.44 -28.23
C PHE A 322 -21.08 11.17 -26.92
N ARG A 323 -20.01 10.80 -26.19
CA ARG A 323 -19.51 11.52 -25.01
C ARG A 323 -19.17 12.98 -25.30
N LYS A 324 -18.74 13.32 -26.52
CA LYS A 324 -18.39 14.71 -26.86
C LYS A 324 -19.62 15.59 -27.11
N ILE A 325 -20.81 15.01 -27.14
CA ILE A 325 -22.06 15.67 -27.51
C ILE A 325 -22.96 15.90 -26.26
N ILE A 326 -22.66 15.25 -25.14
CA ILE A 326 -23.37 15.32 -23.85
C ILE A 326 -22.47 15.96 -22.80
#